data_AF-A0A8J7XZZ2-F1
#
_entry.id   AF-A0A8J7XZZ2-F1
#
_cell.length_a   1.000
_cell.length_b   1.000
_cell.length_c   1.000
_cell.angle_alpha   90.00
_cell.angle_beta   90.00
_cell.angle_gamma   90.00
#
_symmetry.space_group_name_H-M   'P 1'
#
loop_
_entity.id
_entity.type
_entity.pdbx_description
1 polymer ?
#
loop_
_entity_poly.entity_id
_entity_poly.type
_entity_poly.pdbx_seq_one_letter_code
_entity_poly.pdbx_strand_id
1 'polypeptide(L)' 'MENNMLKDQQDAYGHVLYDYLKGKDGHEITERDDGYFDIGPGPEFYFAEYENWSEQEKKAVTYVRGT' A
#
# COMPACT_ATOMS: atom_id res chain seq x y z
N MET A 1 4.52 -20.05 -19.37
CA MET A 1 3.96 -18.91 -18.61
C MET A 1 4.88 -17.74 -18.90
N GLU A 2 4.39 -16.68 -19.55
CA GLU A 2 5.19 -15.47 -19.74
C GLU A 2 5.38 -14.79 -18.39
N ASN A 3 6.63 -14.51 -18.01
CA ASN A 3 6.96 -13.63 -16.90
C ASN A 3 6.67 -12.20 -17.36
N ASN A 4 5.48 -11.69 -17.05
CA ASN A 4 5.11 -10.32 -17.37
C ASN A 4 5.60 -9.40 -16.23
N MET A 5 6.92 -9.20 -16.15
CA MET A 5 7.50 -8.22 -15.23
C MET A 5 7.16 -6.81 -15.72
N LEU A 6 6.71 -5.97 -14.79
CA LEU A 6 6.59 -4.54 -15.02
C LEU A 6 7.97 -3.97 -15.39
N LYS A 7 7.99 -3.01 -16.31
CA LYS A 7 9.18 -2.17 -16.49
C LYS A 7 9.30 -1.25 -15.27
N ASP A 8 10.50 -0.74 -15.01
CA ASP A 8 10.82 0.16 -13.90
C ASP A 8 9.78 1.31 -13.75
N GLN A 9 9.56 2.08 -14.82
CA GLN A 9 8.58 3.17 -14.83
C GLN A 9 7.10 2.74 -14.73
N GLN A 10 6.80 1.45 -14.70
CA GLN A 10 5.45 0.92 -14.54
C GLN A 10 5.19 0.41 -13.12
N ASP A 11 6.20 0.37 -12.25
CA ASP A 11 6.09 -0.14 -10.88
C ASP A 11 6.20 0.98 -9.83
N ALA A 12 5.35 2.01 -9.96
CA ALA A 12 5.35 3.13 -9.01
C ALA A 12 5.13 2.67 -7.56
N TYR A 13 4.28 1.66 -7.35
CA TYR A 13 4.01 1.07 -6.03
C TYR A 13 5.21 0.32 -5.44
N GLY A 14 5.89 -0.50 -6.24
CA GLY A 14 7.11 -1.16 -5.78
C GLY A 14 8.20 -0.16 -5.40
N HIS A 15 8.35 0.90 -6.19
CA HIS A 15 9.32 1.97 -5.89
C HIS A 15 9.04 2.67 -4.57
N VAL A 16 7.80 3.11 -4.30
CA VAL A 16 7.48 3.84 -3.06
C VAL A 16 7.62 2.96 -1.82
N LEU A 17 7.21 1.69 -1.89
CA LEU A 17 7.42 0.74 -0.79
C LEU A 17 8.91 0.45 -0.53
N TYR A 18 9.69 0.29 -1.59
CA TYR A 18 11.13 0.07 -1.48
C TYR A 18 11.85 1.29 -0.93
N ASP A 19 11.50 2.49 -1.38
CA ASP A 19 12.05 3.74 -0.88
C ASP A 19 11.71 3.96 0.60
N TYR A 20 10.47 3.67 1.02
CA TYR A 20 10.07 3.69 2.44
C TYR A 20 10.88 2.70 3.28
N LEU A 21 11.06 1.47 2.79
CA LEU A 21 11.94 0.48 3.44
C LEU A 21 13.40 0.97 3.56
N LYS A 22 13.84 1.87 2.68
CA LYS A 22 15.15 2.53 2.73
C LYS A 22 15.18 3.82 3.55
N GLY A 23 14.09 4.15 4.25
CA GLY A 23 13.97 5.34 5.10
C GLY A 23 13.80 6.64 4.31
N LYS A 24 13.37 6.55 3.05
CA LYS A 24 12.92 7.71 2.27
C LYS A 24 11.40 7.85 2.42
N ASP A 25 10.90 9.03 2.07
CA ASP A 25 9.47 9.35 2.14
C ASP A 25 8.87 9.45 0.73
N GLY A 26 7.55 9.27 0.63
CA GLY A 26 6.82 9.29 -0.63
C GLY A 26 5.34 8.98 -0.46
N HIS A 27 4.54 9.36 -1.45
CA HIS A 27 3.10 9.12 -1.46
C HIS A 27 2.68 8.34 -2.71
N GLU A 28 1.69 7.48 -2.52
CA GLU A 28 0.99 6.80 -3.61
C GLU A 28 -0.14 7.70 -4.13
N ILE A 29 -0.15 7.96 -5.43
CA ILE A 29 -1.27 8.63 -6.09
C ILE A 29 -1.96 7.61 -6.98
N THR A 30 -3.26 7.42 -6.77
CA THR A 30 -4.06 6.46 -7.54
C THR A 30 -5.04 7.22 -8.42
N GLU A 31 -5.11 6.84 -9.69
CA GLU A 31 -6.16 7.25 -10.61
C GLU A 31 -7.12 6.07 -10.83
N ARG A 32 -8.41 6.30 -10.64
CA ARG A 32 -9.47 5.33 -10.91
C ARG A 32 -9.94 5.42 -12.35
N ASP A 33 -10.63 4.39 -12.82
CA ASP A 33 -11.21 4.33 -14.17
C ASP A 33 -12.31 5.38 -14.43
N ASP A 34 -12.88 5.96 -13.37
CA ASP A 34 -13.80 7.11 -13.41
C ASP A 34 -13.11 8.48 -13.47
N GLY A 35 -11.77 8.52 -13.53
CA GLY A 35 -10.96 9.75 -13.59
C GLY A 35 -10.79 10.44 -12.23
N TYR A 36 -11.19 9.80 -11.13
CA TYR A 36 -10.92 10.30 -9.78
C TYR A 36 -9.47 10.03 -9.37
N PHE A 37 -8.82 11.06 -8.81
CA PHE A 37 -7.50 10.96 -8.21
C PHE A 37 -7.59 10.98 -6.69
N ASP A 38 -6.82 10.11 -6.04
CA ASP A 38 -6.67 10.09 -4.60
C ASP A 38 -5.21 9.96 -4.18
N ILE A 39 -4.92 10.42 -2.97
CA ILE A 39 -3.66 10.13 -2.28
C ILE A 39 -3.94 8.95 -1.36
N GLY A 40 -3.22 7.85 -1.57
CA GLY A 40 -3.34 6.65 -0.75
C GLY A 40 -2.91 6.90 0.71
N PRO A 41 -3.15 5.93 1.60
CA PRO A 41 -2.80 6.04 3.02
C PRO A 41 -1.28 6.13 3.28
N GLY A 42 -0.45 5.95 2.25
CA GLY A 42 1.01 6.03 2.32
C GLY A 42 1.67 4.67 2.56
N PRO A 43 2.97 4.54 2.23
CA PRO A 43 3.71 3.29 2.37
C PRO A 43 3.78 2.80 3.82
N GLU A 44 3.76 3.70 4.81
CA GLU A 44 3.78 3.40 6.24
C GLU A 44 2.68 2.44 6.67
N PHE A 45 1.53 2.49 6.00
CA PHE A 45 0.38 1.66 6.27
C PHE A 45 0.70 0.16 6.10
N TYR A 46 1.53 -0.17 5.10
CA TYR A 46 1.93 -1.56 4.81
C TYR A 46 2.96 -2.12 5.81
N PHE A 47 3.70 -1.24 6.50
CA PHE A 47 4.73 -1.61 7.47
C PHE A 47 4.29 -1.40 8.93
N ALA A 48 3.05 -0.97 9.15
CA ALA A 48 2.54 -0.69 10.48
C ALA A 48 2.40 -1.98 11.32
N GLU A 49 3.09 -2.01 12.47
CA GLU A 49 2.83 -3.01 13.51
C GLU A 49 1.40 -2.86 14.07
N TYR A 50 0.82 -3.95 14.59
CA TYR A 50 -0.57 -4.00 15.07
C TYR A 50 -0.89 -2.89 16.07
N GLU A 51 0.06 -2.52 16.91
CA GLU A 51 -0.04 -1.45 17.92
C GLU A 51 -0.33 -0.09 17.27
N ASN A 52 0.19 0.13 16.06
CA ASN A 52 0.07 1.37 15.30
C ASN A 52 -1.16 1.41 14.37
N TRP A 53 -1.92 0.32 14.29
CA TRP A 53 -3.16 0.30 13.52
C TRP A 53 -4.22 1.22 14.16
N SER A 54 -5.14 1.71 13.35
CA SER A 54 -6.31 2.44 13.84
C SER A 54 -7.21 1.54 14.70
N GLU A 55 -7.99 2.14 15.60
CA GLU A 55 -8.94 1.40 16.43
C GLU A 55 -10.01 0.69 15.58
N GLN A 56 -10.34 1.25 14.43
CA GLN A 56 -11.27 0.66 13.46
C GLN A 56 -10.69 -0.63 12.87
N GLU A 57 -9.42 -0.65 12.48
CA GLU A 57 -8.73 -1.83 11.94
C GLU A 57 -8.54 -2.90 13.00
N LYS A 58 -8.09 -2.52 14.20
CA LYS A 58 -7.98 -3.44 15.35
C LYS A 58 -9.33 -4.08 15.67
N LYS A 59 -10.43 -3.31 15.61
CA LYS A 59 -11.76 -3.86 15.79
C LYS A 59 -12.17 -4.77 14.63
N ALA A 60 -11.89 -4.39 13.39
CA ALA A 60 -12.22 -5.17 12.20
C ALA A 60 -11.56 -6.55 12.22
N VAL A 61 -10.28 -6.64 12.62
CA VAL A 61 -9.56 -7.92 12.64
C VAL A 61 -10.18 -8.94 13.62
N THR A 62 -10.86 -8.49 14.68
CA THR A 62 -11.55 -9.39 15.62
C THR A 62 -12.71 -10.17 15.00
N TYR A 63 -13.25 -9.71 13.86
CA TYR A 63 -14.33 -10.39 13.14
C TYR A 63 -13.82 -11.40 12.10
N VAL A 64 -12.50 -11.45 11.85
CA VAL A 64 -11.91 -12.39 10.89
C VAL A 64 -12.09 -13.82 11.40
N ARG A 65 -12.63 -14.68 10.55
CA ARG A 65 -12.74 -16.13 10.79
C ARG A 65 -11.90 -16.84 9.76
N GLY A 66 -11.03 -17.75 10.19
CA GLY A 66 -10.29 -18.61 9.26
C GLY A 66 -11.23 -19.43 8.39
N THR A 67 -10.80 -19.75 7.18
CA THR A 67 -11.47 -20.69 6.27
C THR A 67 -11.19 -22.12 6.66
#